data_AF-A0A3G6S2C3-F1
#
_entry.id   AF-A0A3G6S2C3-F1
#
_cell.length_a   1.000
_cell.length_b   1.000
_cell.length_c   1.000
_cell.angle_alpha   90.00
_cell.angle_beta   90.00
_cell.angle_gamma   90.00
#
_symmetry.space_group_name_H-M   'P 1'
#
loop_
_entity.id
_entity.type
_entity.pdbx_description
1 polymer ?
#
loop_
_entity_poly.entity_id
_entity_poly.type
_entity_poly.pdbx_seq_one_letter_code
_entity_poly.pdbx_strand_id
1 'polypeptide(L)'
;MSVKDTKAEVNTITYDKDKIEDKVGSIYEAIVIMGKRAEQINAEIRTELHNKLDEFAVHNSTLEEVFENREQIEISKHYEKLPKPTSIAIEEWLNEDVYFRKTEERK
;
A
#
# COMPACT_ATOMS: atom_id res chain seq x y z
N MET A 1 -5.98 9.48 -3.46
CA MET A 1 -6.37 8.51 -4.50
C MET A 1 -6.89 7.26 -3.80
N SER A 2 -7.92 6.59 -4.34
CA SER A 2 -8.23 5.25 -3.87
C SER A 2 -7.11 4.32 -4.33
N VAL A 3 -6.57 3.50 -3.43
CA VAL A 3 -5.54 2.50 -3.74
C VAL A 3 -5.95 1.60 -4.92
N LYS A 4 -7.26 1.49 -5.16
CA LYS A 4 -7.90 0.67 -6.20
C LYS A 4 -7.63 1.13 -7.64
N ASP A 5 -7.24 2.39 -7.85
CA ASP A 5 -7.02 2.96 -9.20
C ASP A 5 -5.54 3.22 -9.52
N THR A 6 -4.63 2.63 -8.75
CA THR A 6 -3.19 2.82 -8.96
C THR A 6 -2.71 2.16 -10.26
N LYS A 7 -1.84 2.87 -11.00
CA LYS A 7 -1.12 2.33 -12.16
C LYS A 7 0.22 1.66 -11.79
N ALA A 8 0.46 1.46 -10.50
CA ALA A 8 1.69 0.88 -10.01
C ALA A 8 1.89 -0.55 -10.51
N GLU A 9 3.16 -0.88 -10.77
CA GLU A 9 3.55 -2.19 -11.26
C GLU A 9 3.39 -3.27 -10.18
N VAL A 10 2.73 -4.37 -10.57
CA VAL A 10 2.53 -5.56 -9.70
C VAL A 10 3.84 -6.32 -9.52
N ASN A 11 4.67 -6.34 -10.57
CA ASN A 11 5.94 -7.05 -10.59
C ASN A 11 7.13 -6.12 -10.32
N THR A 12 8.26 -6.72 -9.96
CA THR A 12 9.52 -5.96 -9.84
C THR A 12 9.96 -5.50 -11.23
N ILE A 13 10.14 -4.19 -11.39
CA ILE A 13 10.71 -3.57 -12.58
C ILE A 13 11.95 -2.73 -12.21
N THR A 14 12.75 -2.39 -13.21
CA THR A 14 13.88 -1.48 -13.05
C THR A 14 13.42 -0.04 -13.22
N TYR A 15 13.79 0.84 -12.30
CA TYR A 15 13.49 2.26 -12.37
C TYR A 15 14.72 3.07 -12.75
N ASP A 16 14.48 4.21 -13.40
CA ASP A 16 15.48 5.22 -13.69
C ASP A 16 15.85 5.95 -12.40
N LYS A 17 17.13 5.82 -11.99
CA LYS A 17 17.65 6.43 -10.77
C LYS A 17 17.53 7.95 -10.81
N ASP A 18 17.80 8.57 -11.95
CA ASP A 18 17.87 10.02 -12.05
C ASP A 18 16.48 10.64 -11.86
N LYS A 19 15.44 9.99 -12.39
CA LYS A 19 14.04 10.40 -12.17
C LYS A 19 13.59 10.29 -10.71
N ILE A 20 14.10 9.30 -9.97
CA ILE A 20 13.77 9.14 -8.55
C ILE A 20 14.48 10.22 -7.72
N GLU A 21 15.72 10.52 -8.06
CA GLU A 21 16.58 11.44 -7.30
C GLU A 21 16.26 12.92 -7.54
N ASP A 22 15.67 13.26 -8.70
CA ASP A 22 15.43 14.63 -9.18
C ASP A 22 14.80 15.57 -8.15
N LYS A 23 13.95 15.04 -7.24
CA LYS A 23 13.18 15.84 -6.27
C LYS A 23 13.90 16.17 -4.97
N VAL A 24 14.97 15.43 -4.62
CA VAL A 24 15.62 15.51 -3.29
C VAL A 24 17.15 15.57 -3.34
N GLY A 25 17.75 15.46 -4.53
CA GLY A 25 19.20 15.60 -4.73
C GLY A 25 20.04 14.48 -4.10
N SER A 26 19.39 13.47 -3.50
CA SER A 26 20.01 12.27 -2.96
C SER A 26 19.05 11.09 -3.10
N ILE A 27 19.49 10.05 -3.78
CA ILE A 27 18.72 8.81 -3.92
C ILE A 27 18.33 8.19 -2.57
N TYR A 28 19.17 8.34 -1.53
CA TYR A 28 18.89 7.81 -0.20
C TYR A 28 17.74 8.54 0.48
N GLU A 29 17.64 9.86 0.27
CA GLU A 29 16.54 10.65 0.80
C GLU A 29 15.22 10.23 0.13
N ALA A 30 15.23 10.02 -1.19
CA ALA A 30 14.06 9.54 -1.92
C ALA A 30 13.60 8.17 -1.40
N ILE A 31 14.53 7.25 -1.16
CA ILE A 31 14.23 5.92 -0.60
C ILE A 31 13.55 6.04 0.77
N VAL A 32 14.05 6.90 1.66
CA VAL A 32 13.45 7.09 2.99
C VAL A 32 12.04 7.67 2.89
N ILE A 33 11.82 8.64 2.01
CA ILE A 33 10.50 9.25 1.81
C ILE A 33 9.51 8.22 1.25
N MET A 34 9.88 7.52 0.18
CA MET A 34 9.06 6.47 -0.43
C MET A 34 8.80 5.33 0.55
N GLY A 35 9.78 4.94 1.37
CA GLY A 35 9.62 3.91 2.39
C GLY A 35 8.58 4.29 3.44
N LYS A 36 8.66 5.52 3.99
CA LYS A 36 7.65 6.03 4.92
C LYS A 36 6.27 6.13 4.28
N ARG A 37 6.20 6.50 3.00
CA ARG A 37 4.93 6.55 2.26
C ARG A 37 4.34 5.15 2.06
N ALA A 38 5.18 4.17 1.72
CA ALA A 38 4.76 2.77 1.60
C ALA A 38 4.21 2.21 2.92
N GLU A 39 4.78 2.59 4.07
CA GLU A 39 4.24 2.21 5.39
C GLU A 39 2.82 2.75 5.62
N GLN A 40 2.55 4.01 5.24
CA GLN A 40 1.23 4.61 5.32
C GLN A 40 0.21 3.87 4.45
N ILE A 41 0.56 3.64 3.18
CA ILE A 41 -0.28 2.90 2.23
C ILE A 41 -0.57 1.49 2.76
N ASN A 42 0.45 0.81 3.30
CA ASN A 42 0.30 -0.53 3.86
C ASN A 42 -0.63 -0.54 5.08
N ALA A 43 -0.55 0.47 5.96
CA ALA A 43 -1.47 0.60 7.09
C ALA A 43 -2.92 0.80 6.62
N GLU A 44 -3.14 1.67 5.64
CA GLU A 44 -4.47 1.92 5.05
C GLU A 44 -5.07 0.66 4.42
N ILE A 45 -4.29 -0.07 3.60
CA ILE A 45 -4.71 -1.33 2.98
C ILE A 45 -5.07 -2.38 4.03
N ARG A 46 -4.23 -2.55 5.07
CA ARG A 46 -4.51 -3.52 6.14
C ARG A 46 -5.79 -3.18 6.89
N THR A 47 -6.01 -1.91 7.21
CA THR A 47 -7.24 -1.47 7.87
C THR A 47 -8.46 -1.73 7.00
N GLU A 48 -8.40 -1.41 5.69
CA GLU A 48 -9.50 -1.69 4.77
C GLU A 48 -9.78 -3.20 4.64
N LEU A 49 -8.73 -4.01 4.50
CA LEU A 49 -8.85 -5.47 4.43
C LEU A 49 -9.49 -6.05 5.70
N HIS A 50 -9.03 -5.65 6.89
CA HIS A 50 -9.60 -6.14 8.15
C HIS A 50 -11.06 -5.75 8.30
N ASN A 51 -11.42 -4.48 8.03
CA ASN A 51 -12.82 -4.04 8.08
C ASN A 51 -13.70 -4.88 7.15
N LYS A 52 -13.21 -5.19 5.94
CA LYS A 52 -13.95 -6.04 4.99
C LYS A 52 -14.05 -7.48 5.44
N LEU A 53 -13.01 -8.06 6.04
CA LEU A 53 -13.06 -9.44 6.53
C LEU A 53 -14.05 -9.56 7.70
N ASP A 54 -14.11 -8.56 8.57
CA ASP A 54 -15.03 -8.52 9.71
C ASP A 54 -16.50 -8.48 9.27
N GLU A 55 -16.83 -7.87 8.12
CA GLU A 55 -18.19 -7.89 7.56
C GLU A 55 -18.71 -9.31 7.26
N PHE A 56 -17.81 -10.27 7.01
CA PHE A 56 -18.14 -11.67 6.72
C PHE A 56 -17.78 -12.60 7.87
N ALA A 57 -17.37 -12.07 9.03
CA ALA A 57 -17.06 -12.86 10.21
C ALA A 57 -18.37 -13.38 10.82
N VAL A 58 -18.58 -14.69 10.76
CA VAL A 58 -19.74 -15.32 11.39
C VAL A 58 -19.43 -15.56 12.87
N HIS A 59 -20.10 -14.85 13.76
CA HIS A 59 -19.96 -15.03 15.22
C HIS A 59 -20.90 -16.14 15.73
N ASN A 60 -20.68 -17.39 15.33
CA ASN A 60 -21.45 -18.52 15.85
C ASN A 60 -20.89 -18.96 17.21
N SER A 61 -21.76 -19.02 18.23
CA SER A 61 -21.43 -19.41 19.60
C SER A 61 -21.64 -20.92 19.86
N THR A 62 -22.10 -21.65 18.85
CA THR A 62 -22.42 -23.08 18.89
C THR A 62 -21.36 -23.89 18.13
N LEU A 63 -21.11 -25.13 18.57
CA LEU A 63 -20.26 -26.13 17.92
C LEU A 63 -20.88 -26.65 16.61
N GLU A 64 -21.27 -25.74 15.72
CA GLU A 64 -21.63 -26.10 14.34
C GLU A 64 -20.38 -26.28 13.49
N GLU A 65 -20.50 -27.14 12.48
CA GLU A 65 -19.46 -27.38 11.50
C GLU A 65 -19.14 -26.06 10.76
N VAL A 66 -17.89 -25.59 10.86
CA VAL A 66 -17.44 -24.37 10.20
C VAL A 66 -17.13 -24.70 8.74
N PHE A 67 -17.96 -24.20 7.83
CA PHE A 67 -17.74 -24.31 6.39
C PHE A 67 -16.74 -23.24 5.90
N GLU A 68 -16.11 -23.49 4.74
CA GLU A 68 -15.25 -22.50 4.10
C GLU A 68 -16.05 -21.24 3.73
N ASN A 69 -15.54 -20.07 4.15
CA ASN A 69 -16.13 -18.78 3.82
C ASN A 69 -15.60 -18.32 2.45
N ARG A 70 -16.40 -18.54 1.40
CA ARG A 70 -16.01 -18.24 0.01
C ARG A 70 -15.78 -16.75 -0.20
N GLU A 71 -16.56 -15.92 0.47
CA GLU A 71 -16.49 -14.45 0.41
C GLU A 71 -15.17 -13.94 1.00
N GLN A 72 -14.75 -14.45 2.17
CA GLN A 72 -13.44 -14.10 2.76
C GLN A 72 -12.27 -14.51 1.87
N ILE A 73 -12.36 -15.68 1.21
CA ILE A 73 -11.34 -16.14 0.26
C ILE A 73 -11.26 -15.21 -0.96
N GLU A 74 -12.40 -14.79 -1.53
CA GLU A 74 -12.41 -13.90 -2.69
C GLU A 74 -11.86 -12.51 -2.35
N ILE A 75 -12.20 -11.96 -1.18
CA ILE A 75 -11.66 -10.69 -0.70
C ILE A 75 -10.14 -10.81 -0.52
N SER A 76 -9.66 -11.86 0.13
CA SER A 76 -8.21 -12.06 0.33
C SER A 76 -7.47 -12.13 -1.01
N LYS A 77 -8.00 -12.91 -1.97
CA LYS A 77 -7.45 -13.02 -3.33
C LYS A 77 -7.45 -11.68 -4.08
N HIS A 78 -8.43 -10.80 -3.83
CA HIS A 78 -8.46 -9.47 -4.45
C HIS A 78 -7.30 -8.61 -3.94
N TYR A 79 -7.11 -8.55 -2.62
CA TYR A 79 -6.03 -7.76 -2.00
C TYR A 79 -4.63 -8.32 -2.31
N GLU A 80 -4.49 -9.64 -2.46
CA GLU A 80 -3.22 -10.27 -2.90
C GLU A 80 -2.79 -9.86 -4.32
N LYS A 81 -3.74 -9.53 -5.20
CA LYS A 81 -3.46 -9.11 -6.58
C LYS A 81 -3.08 -7.64 -6.69
N LEU A 82 -3.23 -6.85 -5.62
CA LEU A 82 -2.88 -5.44 -5.63
C LEU A 82 -1.35 -5.27 -5.70
N PRO A 83 -0.87 -4.19 -6.34
CA PRO A 83 0.54 -3.85 -6.29
C PRO A 83 1.03 -3.69 -4.85
N LYS A 84 2.32 -4.01 -4.63
CA LYS A 84 2.92 -3.83 -3.30
C LYS A 84 2.86 -2.35 -2.90
N PRO A 85 2.70 -2.04 -1.59
CA PRO A 85 2.70 -0.66 -1.11
C PRO A 85 3.94 0.13 -1.54
N THR A 86 5.08 -0.54 -1.69
CA THR A 86 6.31 0.05 -2.22
C THR A 86 6.20 0.47 -3.68
N SER A 87 5.57 -0.33 -4.54
CA SER A 87 5.33 0.03 -5.95
C SER A 87 4.38 1.21 -6.05
N ILE A 88 3.34 1.24 -5.22
CA ILE A 88 2.38 2.34 -5.16
C ILE A 88 3.08 3.63 -4.71
N ALA A 89 3.92 3.56 -3.68
CA ALA A 89 4.69 4.71 -3.21
C ALA A 89 5.67 5.24 -4.27
N ILE A 90 6.29 4.37 -5.07
CA ILE A 90 7.16 4.78 -6.19
C ILE A 90 6.34 5.48 -7.28
N GLU A 91 5.16 4.94 -7.63
CA GLU A 91 4.27 5.56 -8.61
C GLU A 91 3.81 6.95 -8.14
N GLU A 92 3.32 7.08 -6.91
CA GLU A 92 2.96 8.38 -6.32
C GLU A 92 4.16 9.33 -6.24
N TRP A 93 5.36 8.79 -5.93
CA TRP A 93 6.58 9.57 -5.93
C TRP A 93 6.88 10.12 -7.32
N LEU A 94 6.82 9.31 -8.37
CA LEU A 94 7.09 9.75 -9.74
C LEU A 94 6.03 10.76 -10.22
N ASN A 95 4.78 10.59 -9.82
CA ASN A 95 3.66 11.47 -10.18
C ASN A 95 3.57 12.79 -9.38
N GLU A 96 4.51 13.06 -8.45
CA GLU A 96 4.49 14.27 -7.60
C GLU A 96 3.33 14.32 -6.59
N ASP A 97 2.72 13.17 -6.27
CA ASP A 97 1.60 13.08 -5.33
C ASP A 97 2.04 13.01 -3.86
N VAL A 98 3.35 12.95 -3.59
CA VAL A 98 3.92 12.79 -2.25
C VAL A 98 4.49 14.11 -1.73
N TYR A 99 3.78 14.70 -0.75
CA TYR A 99 4.33 15.79 0.04
C TYR A 99 5.24 15.27 1.16
N PHE A 100 6.43 15.86 1.29
CA PHE A 100 7.39 15.56 2.34
C PHE A 100 8.00 16.84 2.91
N ARG A 101 8.59 16.75 4.10
CA ARG A 101 9.25 17.87 4.78
C ARG A 101 10.36 17.38 5.69
N LYS A 102 11.40 18.18 5.89
CA LYS A 102 12.44 17.93 6.90
C LYS A 102 12.02 18.55 8.23
N THR A 103 12.16 17.81 9.31
CA THR A 103 11.82 18.30 10.66
C THR A 103 12.66 19.53 11.04
N GLU A 104 13.89 19.63 10.53
CA GLU A 104 14.84 20.72 10.81
C GLU A 104 14.54 22.03 10.06
N GLU A 105 13.68 22.02 9.04
CA GLU A 105 13.32 23.23 8.27
C GLU A 105 12.27 24.11 8.96
N ARG A 106 11.78 23.71 10.15
CA ARG A 106 11.07 24.64 11.04
C ARG A 106 12.08 25.47 11.83
N LYS A 107 12.41 26.66 11.30
CA LYS A 107 12.83 27.81 12.10
C LYS A 107 11.92 28.98 11.83
#